data_AF-A0AA43IW75-F1
#
_entry.id   AF-A0AA43IW75-F1
#
_cell.length_a   1.000
_cell.length_b   1.000
_cell.length_c   1.000
_cell.angle_alpha   90.00
_cell.angle_beta   90.00
_cell.angle_gamma   90.00
#
_symmetry.space_group_name_H-M   'P 1'
#
loop_
_entity.id
_entity.type
_entity.pdbx_description
1 polymer ?
#
loop_
_entity_poly.entity_id
_entity_poly.type
_entity_poly.pdbx_seq_one_letter_code
_entity_poly.pdbx_strand_id
1 'polypeptide(L)'
;MSLDAKLSSLESELFEGRKSIALFVLKEQHYYVVDDKSNYCIDVRPDYLSYIETGRLKQEDYEKALGLFRGGISVLGAHNFYQYIDSAEAEVISFTMMRDFFFKGLTLESAKSFYKDVERFLSYGGEMDLRKWNFLRMKLPSFYVNFDRGIYRHTDYGRLHEELALPKTLWDARCSSDFGLLIPDDVQYWIVDRMNFFKLYGG
;
A
#
# COMPACT_ATOMS: atom_id res chain seq x y z
N MET A 1 -21.50 7.11 9.64
CA MET A 1 -20.26 7.51 10.32
C MET A 1 -19.83 8.87 9.76
N SER A 2 -19.39 9.83 10.58
CA SER A 2 -18.87 11.10 10.07
C SER A 2 -17.52 10.89 9.35
N LEU A 3 -17.16 11.80 8.44
CA LEU A 3 -15.87 11.74 7.74
C LEU A 3 -14.70 11.71 8.74
N ASP A 4 -14.76 12.53 9.78
CA ASP A 4 -13.71 12.57 10.81
C ASP A 4 -13.56 11.25 11.56
N ALA A 5 -14.69 10.62 11.94
CA ALA A 5 -14.68 9.32 12.62
C ALA A 5 -14.10 8.23 11.69
N LYS A 6 -14.45 8.27 10.41
CA LYS A 6 -13.91 7.37 9.39
C LYS A 6 -12.39 7.50 9.27
N LEU A 7 -11.90 8.73 9.13
CA LEU A 7 -10.47 9.01 9.01
C LEU A 7 -9.70 8.68 10.30
N SER A 8 -10.31 8.87 11.48
CA SER A 8 -9.69 8.45 12.75
C SER A 8 -9.60 6.94 12.88
N SER A 9 -10.62 6.20 12.43
CA SER A 9 -10.58 4.74 12.40
C SER A 9 -9.47 4.24 11.48
N LEU A 10 -9.38 4.79 10.26
CA LEU A 10 -8.33 4.46 9.31
C LEU A 10 -6.93 4.72 9.88
N GLU A 11 -6.73 5.86 10.56
CA GLU A 11 -5.44 6.18 11.20
C GLU A 11 -5.02 5.11 12.20
N SER A 12 -5.96 4.64 13.05
CA SER A 12 -5.71 3.57 14.00
C SER A 12 -5.35 2.26 13.29
N GLU A 13 -6.12 1.87 12.28
CA GLU A 13 -5.89 0.62 11.53
C GLU A 13 -4.54 0.60 10.81
N LEU A 14 -4.11 1.74 10.26
CA LEU A 14 -2.78 1.88 9.65
C LEU A 14 -1.67 1.86 10.71
N PHE A 15 -1.86 2.57 11.83
CA PHE A 15 -0.88 2.61 12.92
C PHE A 15 -0.65 1.24 13.57
N GLU A 16 -1.72 0.47 13.73
CA GLU A 16 -1.68 -0.89 14.28
C GLU A 16 -1.22 -1.93 13.25
N GLY A 17 -0.96 -1.51 12.00
CA GLY A 17 -0.51 -2.37 10.91
C GLY A 17 -1.56 -3.37 10.42
N ARG A 18 -2.84 -3.17 10.77
CA ARG A 18 -3.96 -4.00 10.31
C ARG A 18 -4.33 -3.73 8.86
N LYS A 19 -4.11 -2.50 8.40
CA LYS A 19 -4.33 -2.12 7.01
C LYS A 19 -3.10 -1.43 6.44
N SER A 20 -3.01 -1.40 5.13
CA SER A 20 -2.12 -0.50 4.41
C SER A 20 -2.79 0.05 3.16
N ILE A 21 -2.17 1.05 2.54
CA ILE A 21 -2.69 1.68 1.33
C ILE A 21 -1.97 1.09 0.12
N ALA A 22 -2.73 0.72 -0.91
CA ALA A 22 -2.21 0.34 -2.22
C ALA A 22 -2.74 1.28 -3.30
N LEU A 23 -1.92 1.55 -4.32
CA LEU A 23 -2.37 2.21 -5.55
C LEU A 23 -2.46 1.19 -6.68
N PHE A 24 -3.66 1.01 -7.21
CA PHE A 24 -3.91 0.17 -8.37
C PHE A 24 -4.09 1.02 -9.63
N VAL A 25 -3.60 0.51 -10.76
CA VAL A 25 -3.81 1.09 -12.09
C VAL A 25 -4.49 0.06 -12.99
N LEU A 26 -5.64 0.44 -13.55
CA LEU A 26 -6.39 -0.37 -14.50
C LEU A 26 -7.09 0.53 -15.51
N LYS A 27 -6.86 0.28 -16.80
CA LYS A 27 -7.41 1.07 -17.91
C LYS A 27 -7.13 2.56 -17.75
N GLU A 28 -5.88 2.90 -17.39
CA GLU A 28 -5.40 4.26 -17.14
C GLU A 28 -6.07 4.97 -15.95
N GLN A 29 -6.89 4.27 -15.17
CA GLN A 29 -7.52 4.78 -13.96
C GLN A 29 -6.75 4.37 -12.71
N HIS A 30 -6.75 5.25 -11.71
CA HIS A 30 -6.01 5.10 -10.47
C HIS A 30 -6.97 4.87 -9.29
N TYR A 31 -6.69 3.86 -8.48
CA TYR A 31 -7.53 3.48 -7.34
C TYR A 31 -6.69 3.38 -6.07
N TYR A 32 -7.00 4.18 -5.06
CA TYR A 32 -6.45 4.01 -3.72
C TYR A 32 -7.30 2.99 -2.98
N VAL A 33 -6.72 1.84 -2.69
CA VAL A 33 -7.36 0.75 -1.96
C VAL A 33 -6.74 0.66 -0.58
N VAL A 34 -7.58 0.52 0.44
CA VAL A 34 -7.18 0.26 1.82
C VAL A 34 -7.76 -1.08 2.26
N ASP A 35 -6.87 -1.96 2.69
CA ASP A 35 -7.14 -3.36 3.01
C ASP A 35 -5.97 -3.94 3.83
N ASP A 36 -6.11 -5.17 4.31
CA ASP A 36 -5.01 -5.96 4.86
C ASP A 36 -3.93 -6.16 3.79
N LYS A 37 -2.67 -5.98 4.18
CA LYS A 37 -1.55 -6.04 3.24
C LYS A 37 -1.37 -7.39 2.55
N SER A 38 -1.86 -8.49 3.14
CA SER A 38 -1.84 -9.81 2.53
C SER A 38 -2.73 -9.88 1.29
N ASN A 39 -3.80 -9.07 1.22
CA ASN A 39 -4.72 -9.02 0.08
C ASN A 39 -4.11 -8.35 -1.16
N TYR A 40 -2.97 -7.68 -1.03
CA TYR A 40 -2.28 -7.04 -2.16
C TYR A 40 -1.35 -7.97 -2.94
N CYS A 41 -1.10 -9.19 -2.46
CA CYS A 41 -0.36 -10.17 -3.25
C CYS A 41 -1.11 -10.52 -4.54
N ILE A 42 -0.36 -10.72 -5.63
CA ILE A 42 -0.93 -11.15 -6.91
C ILE A 42 -1.42 -12.59 -6.81
N ASP A 43 -0.61 -13.51 -6.29
CA ASP A 43 -0.94 -14.93 -6.18
C ASP A 43 -0.62 -15.47 -4.78
N VAL A 44 -1.66 -15.78 -4.00
CA VAL A 44 -1.49 -16.28 -2.62
C VAL A 44 -1.18 -17.79 -2.56
N ARG A 45 -1.36 -18.51 -3.67
CA ARG A 45 -1.28 -19.98 -3.69
C ARG A 45 0.08 -20.50 -3.21
N PRO A 46 1.24 -19.95 -3.64
CA PRO A 46 2.54 -20.41 -3.16
C PRO A 46 2.72 -20.23 -1.65
N ASP A 47 2.16 -19.17 -1.07
CA ASP A 47 2.20 -18.93 0.38
C ASP A 47 1.44 -20.02 1.16
N TYR A 48 0.25 -20.38 0.69
CA TYR A 48 -0.53 -21.44 1.34
C TYR A 48 0.08 -22.83 1.15
N LEU A 49 0.74 -23.08 0.01
CA LEU A 49 1.54 -24.30 -0.17
C LEU A 49 2.70 -24.34 0.84
N SER A 50 3.42 -23.23 1.04
CA SER A 50 4.46 -23.14 2.07
C SER A 50 3.91 -23.36 3.49
N TYR A 51 2.68 -22.93 3.75
CA TYR A 51 2.03 -23.19 5.05
C TYR A 51 1.72 -24.67 5.25
N ILE A 52 1.43 -25.42 4.17
CA ILE A 52 1.29 -26.88 4.24
C ILE A 52 2.63 -27.54 4.51
N GLU A 53 3.67 -27.14 3.77
CA GLU A 53 5.03 -27.69 3.94
C GLU A 53 5.56 -27.47 5.36
N THR A 54 5.21 -26.36 5.98
CA THR A 54 5.63 -26.00 7.35
C THR A 54 4.67 -26.49 8.44
N GLY A 55 3.61 -27.22 8.08
CA GLY A 55 2.62 -27.77 9.02
C GLY A 55 1.68 -26.74 9.67
N ARG A 56 1.62 -25.51 9.13
CA ARG A 56 0.72 -24.42 9.58
C ARG A 56 -0.68 -24.53 8.99
N LEU A 57 -0.81 -25.18 7.85
CA LEU A 57 -2.07 -25.47 7.18
C LEU A 57 -2.11 -26.97 6.84
N LYS A 58 -3.27 -27.61 6.99
CA LYS A 58 -3.41 -28.99 6.53
C LYS A 58 -3.71 -29.02 5.04
N GLN A 59 -3.22 -30.04 4.34
CA GLN A 59 -3.50 -30.24 2.91
C GLN A 59 -5.01 -30.25 2.61
N GLU A 60 -5.81 -30.87 3.47
CA GLU A 60 -7.28 -30.95 3.34
C GLU A 60 -7.99 -29.60 3.43
N ASP A 61 -7.36 -28.61 4.08
CA ASP A 61 -7.90 -27.26 4.28
C ASP A 61 -7.48 -26.27 3.18
N TYR A 62 -6.63 -26.68 2.23
CA TYR A 62 -6.05 -25.78 1.22
C TYR A 62 -7.10 -25.05 0.36
N GLU A 63 -8.00 -25.81 -0.27
CA GLU A 63 -9.06 -25.24 -1.13
C GLU A 63 -10.02 -24.36 -0.32
N LYS A 64 -10.30 -24.75 0.92
CA LYS A 64 -11.12 -23.94 1.83
C LYS A 64 -10.43 -22.62 2.16
N ALA A 65 -9.14 -22.65 2.45
CA ALA A 65 -8.37 -21.43 2.71
C ALA A 65 -8.36 -20.50 1.50
N LEU A 66 -8.13 -21.03 0.29
CA LEU A 66 -8.21 -20.25 -0.95
C LEU A 66 -9.61 -19.65 -1.19
N GLY A 67 -10.67 -20.40 -0.90
CA GLY A 67 -12.05 -19.93 -1.02
C GLY A 67 -12.42 -18.83 -0.02
N LEU A 68 -11.75 -18.78 1.13
CA LEU A 68 -11.93 -17.73 2.15
C LEU A 68 -11.08 -16.49 1.87
N PHE A 69 -9.90 -16.66 1.26
CA PHE A 69 -9.00 -15.56 0.95
C PHE A 69 -9.60 -14.61 -0.09
N ARG A 70 -9.69 -13.32 0.23
CA ARG A 70 -10.12 -12.24 -0.69
C ARG A 70 -11.40 -12.60 -1.46
N GLY A 71 -12.40 -13.13 -0.75
CA GLY A 71 -13.67 -13.56 -1.36
C GLY A 71 -13.53 -14.65 -2.43
N GLY A 72 -12.53 -15.52 -2.32
CA GLY A 72 -12.22 -16.59 -3.26
C GLY A 72 -11.27 -16.20 -4.39
N ILE A 73 -10.76 -14.96 -4.41
CA ILE A 73 -9.81 -14.50 -5.41
C ILE A 73 -8.40 -14.89 -4.97
N SER A 74 -7.95 -16.10 -5.31
CA SER A 74 -6.59 -16.56 -5.02
C SER A 74 -5.51 -15.91 -5.89
N VAL A 75 -5.87 -15.53 -7.12
CA VAL A 75 -5.00 -14.82 -8.07
C VAL A 75 -5.67 -13.52 -8.53
N LEU A 76 -5.04 -12.38 -8.25
CA LEU A 76 -5.52 -11.06 -8.63
C LEU A 76 -5.05 -10.72 -10.05
N GLY A 77 -5.96 -10.17 -10.84
CA GLY A 77 -5.64 -9.66 -12.16
C GLY A 77 -6.66 -8.63 -12.64
N ALA A 78 -6.38 -8.05 -13.81
CA ALA A 78 -7.24 -7.04 -14.43
C ALA A 78 -8.70 -7.50 -14.58
N HIS A 79 -8.93 -8.80 -14.80
CA HIS A 79 -10.25 -9.37 -15.08
C HIS A 79 -11.14 -9.52 -13.84
N ASN A 80 -10.56 -9.56 -12.63
CA ASN A 80 -11.29 -9.75 -11.37
C ASN A 80 -11.04 -8.61 -10.36
N PHE A 81 -10.28 -7.57 -10.74
CA PHE A 81 -10.02 -6.42 -9.88
C PHE A 81 -11.30 -5.72 -9.39
N TYR A 82 -12.30 -5.54 -10.25
CA TYR A 82 -13.57 -4.94 -9.83
C TYR A 82 -14.30 -5.80 -8.79
N GLN A 83 -14.26 -7.13 -8.93
CA GLN A 83 -14.80 -8.04 -7.91
C GLN A 83 -14.07 -7.89 -6.57
N TYR A 84 -12.75 -7.68 -6.60
CA TYR A 84 -11.96 -7.46 -5.39
C TYR A 84 -12.36 -6.16 -4.68
N ILE A 85 -12.43 -5.04 -5.38
CA ILE A 85 -12.72 -3.74 -4.76
C ILE A 85 -14.21 -3.53 -4.42
N ASP A 86 -15.10 -4.35 -4.98
CA ASP A 86 -16.52 -4.42 -4.59
C ASP A 86 -16.74 -5.34 -3.37
N SER A 87 -15.70 -5.99 -2.85
CA SER A 87 -15.78 -6.82 -1.64
C SER A 87 -16.03 -5.96 -0.39
N ALA A 88 -16.53 -6.60 0.68
CA ALA A 88 -16.80 -5.92 1.95
C ALA A 88 -15.53 -5.49 2.72
N GLU A 89 -14.37 -6.05 2.36
CA GLU A 89 -13.10 -5.87 3.08
C GLU A 89 -12.25 -4.74 2.50
N ALA A 90 -12.22 -4.64 1.16
CA ALA A 90 -11.45 -3.62 0.45
C ALA A 90 -12.20 -2.29 0.44
N GLU A 91 -11.52 -1.21 0.84
CA GLU A 91 -12.08 0.12 0.81
C GLU A 91 -11.41 0.98 -0.26
N VAL A 92 -12.20 1.45 -1.24
CA VAL A 92 -11.73 2.43 -2.22
C VAL A 92 -11.91 3.84 -1.68
N ILE A 93 -10.80 4.58 -1.56
CA ILE A 93 -10.77 5.95 -1.04
C ILE A 93 -10.49 6.93 -2.17
N SER A 94 -11.22 8.05 -2.21
CA SER A 94 -11.00 9.09 -3.21
C SER A 94 -9.69 9.85 -2.98
N PHE A 95 -9.11 10.43 -4.05
CA PHE A 95 -7.94 11.30 -3.97
C PHE A 95 -8.10 12.42 -2.92
N THR A 96 -9.26 13.09 -2.92
CA THR A 96 -9.54 14.20 -1.99
C THR A 96 -9.52 13.71 -0.55
N MET A 97 -10.13 12.56 -0.25
CA MET A 97 -10.09 11.97 1.09
C MET A 97 -8.69 11.54 1.49
N MET A 98 -7.89 10.95 0.58
CA MET A 98 -6.50 10.58 0.85
C MET A 98 -5.63 11.79 1.18
N ARG A 99 -5.79 12.88 0.42
CA ARG A 99 -5.11 14.15 0.67
C ARG A 99 -5.49 14.72 2.03
N ASP A 100 -6.79 14.82 2.31
CA ASP A 100 -7.27 15.38 3.59
C ASP A 100 -6.83 14.50 4.78
N PHE A 101 -6.80 13.17 4.59
CA PHE A 101 -6.28 12.21 5.58
C PHE A 101 -4.78 12.36 5.85
N PHE A 102 -3.97 12.53 4.81
CA PHE A 102 -2.52 12.69 4.93
C PHE A 102 -2.16 13.93 5.78
N PHE A 103 -2.90 15.03 5.58
CA PHE A 103 -2.68 16.29 6.31
C PHE A 103 -3.45 16.42 7.62
N LYS A 104 -4.30 15.45 7.97
CA LYS A 104 -5.05 15.47 9.23
C LYS A 104 -4.08 15.60 10.40
N GLY A 105 -4.27 16.66 11.20
CA GLY A 105 -3.45 16.97 12.37
C GLY A 105 -2.18 17.77 12.08
N LEU A 106 -1.94 18.23 10.84
CA LEU A 106 -0.79 19.05 10.47
C LEU A 106 -1.21 20.44 9.97
N THR A 107 -0.54 21.47 10.47
CA THR A 107 -0.56 22.80 9.83
C THR A 107 0.48 22.85 8.71
N LEU A 108 0.27 23.70 7.70
CA LEU A 108 1.23 23.89 6.62
C LEU A 108 2.63 24.27 7.14
N GLU A 109 2.70 25.15 8.14
CA GLU A 109 3.97 25.54 8.77
C GLU A 109 4.66 24.35 9.46
N SER A 110 3.91 23.52 10.18
CA SER A 110 4.45 22.32 10.83
C SER A 110 4.91 21.25 9.83
N ALA A 111 4.27 21.19 8.65
CA ALA A 111 4.64 20.30 7.56
C ALA A 111 5.92 20.81 6.87
N LYS A 112 6.02 22.12 6.60
CA LYS A 112 7.21 22.77 6.04
C LYS A 112 8.44 22.60 6.93
N SER A 113 8.30 22.85 8.23
CA SER A 113 9.39 22.66 9.18
C SER A 113 9.87 21.21 9.16
N PHE A 114 8.95 20.25 9.28
CA PHE A 114 9.30 18.83 9.28
C PHE A 114 9.92 18.38 7.96
N TYR A 115 9.41 18.84 6.82
CA TYR A 115 9.97 18.50 5.51
C TYR A 115 11.41 19.01 5.36
N LYS A 116 11.73 20.21 5.86
CA LYS A 116 13.12 20.70 5.90
C LYS A 116 14.02 19.81 6.76
N ASP A 117 13.51 19.35 7.90
CA ASP A 117 14.25 18.41 8.76
C ASP A 117 14.50 17.09 8.02
N VAL A 118 13.49 16.57 7.30
CA VAL A 118 13.61 15.36 6.45
C VAL A 118 14.69 15.54 5.40
N GLU A 119 14.68 16.65 4.66
CA GLU A 119 15.67 16.91 3.62
C GLU A 119 17.08 17.07 4.19
N ARG A 120 17.21 17.76 5.32
CA ARG A 120 18.48 17.90 6.04
C ARG A 120 19.00 16.54 6.48
N PHE A 121 18.15 15.70 7.07
CA PHE A 121 18.53 14.35 7.52
C PHE A 121 18.96 13.46 6.36
N LEU A 122 18.21 13.42 5.27
CA LEU A 122 18.55 12.61 4.10
C LEU A 122 19.84 13.09 3.41
N SER A 123 20.13 14.38 3.48
CA SER A 123 21.29 14.99 2.79
C SER A 123 22.56 15.02 3.64
N TYR A 124 22.42 15.23 4.95
CA TYR A 124 23.52 15.54 5.87
C TYR A 124 23.53 14.68 7.14
N GLY A 125 22.52 13.81 7.33
CA GLY A 125 22.31 13.07 8.57
C GLY A 125 21.81 13.95 9.73
N GLY A 126 21.87 13.40 10.94
CA GLY A 126 21.50 14.08 12.19
C GLY A 126 20.30 13.46 12.90
N GLU A 127 19.70 14.22 13.81
CA GLU A 127 18.50 13.79 14.53
C GLU A 127 17.25 13.94 13.67
N MET A 128 16.34 12.98 13.83
CA MET A 128 15.05 12.95 13.13
C MET A 128 13.95 12.56 14.10
N ASP A 129 12.79 13.23 14.00
CA ASP A 129 11.58 12.79 14.70
C ASP A 129 11.03 11.53 14.02
N LEU A 130 11.53 10.37 14.44
CA LEU A 130 11.12 9.07 13.92
C LEU A 130 9.64 8.78 14.17
N ARG A 131 9.03 9.37 15.21
CA ARG A 131 7.60 9.18 15.49
C ARG A 131 6.78 9.88 14.41
N LYS A 132 7.09 11.15 14.12
CA LYS A 132 6.42 11.90 13.06
C LYS A 132 6.73 11.36 11.67
N TRP A 133 7.96 10.90 11.44
CA TRP A 133 8.36 10.19 10.22
C TRP A 133 7.49 8.97 9.97
N ASN A 134 7.41 8.06 10.95
CA ASN A 134 6.63 6.83 10.80
C ASN A 134 5.12 7.12 10.69
N PHE A 135 4.63 8.12 11.42
CA PHE A 135 3.23 8.54 11.36
C PHE A 135 2.82 9.07 9.99
N LEU A 136 3.69 9.81 9.28
CA LEU A 136 3.39 10.24 7.93
C LEU A 136 3.66 9.13 6.90
N ARG A 137 4.71 8.33 7.11
CA ARG A 137 5.06 7.21 6.23
C ARG A 137 3.95 6.16 6.16
N MET A 138 3.29 5.84 7.26
CA MET A 138 2.18 4.86 7.25
C MET A 138 0.97 5.34 6.42
N LYS A 139 0.87 6.64 6.16
CA LYS A 139 -0.19 7.24 5.33
C LYS A 139 0.17 7.27 3.84
N LEU A 140 1.33 6.78 3.43
CA LEU A 140 1.75 6.64 2.03
C LEU A 140 1.32 5.27 1.48
N PRO A 141 1.16 5.13 0.14
CA PRO A 141 0.92 3.81 -0.43
C PRO A 141 2.17 2.94 -0.28
N SER A 142 2.00 1.76 0.31
CA SER A 142 3.07 0.76 0.46
C SER A 142 3.08 -0.28 -0.65
N PHE A 143 2.08 -0.27 -1.55
CA PHE A 143 1.99 -1.13 -2.73
C PHE A 143 1.58 -0.33 -3.96
N TYR A 144 2.13 -0.72 -5.11
CA TYR A 144 1.74 -0.23 -6.43
C TYR A 144 1.54 -1.40 -7.38
N VAL A 145 0.33 -1.52 -7.92
CA VAL A 145 -0.07 -2.60 -8.82
C VAL A 145 -0.61 -2.00 -10.10
N ASN A 146 0.13 -2.12 -11.19
CA ASN A 146 -0.28 -1.62 -12.50
C ASN A 146 -0.59 -2.80 -13.41
N PHE A 147 -1.88 -3.08 -13.60
CA PHE A 147 -2.33 -4.16 -14.47
C PHE A 147 -2.08 -3.87 -15.95
N ASP A 148 -2.13 -2.60 -16.35
CA ASP A 148 -1.96 -2.20 -17.75
C ASP A 148 -0.54 -2.46 -18.25
N ARG A 149 0.44 -2.38 -17.34
CA ARG A 149 1.88 -2.54 -17.64
C ARG A 149 2.52 -3.77 -17.02
N GLY A 150 1.81 -4.52 -16.19
CA GLY A 150 2.37 -5.66 -15.46
C GLY A 150 3.46 -5.24 -14.48
N ILE A 151 3.24 -4.16 -13.71
CA ILE A 151 4.21 -3.69 -12.71
C ILE A 151 3.66 -3.97 -11.32
N TYR A 152 4.49 -4.59 -10.48
CA TYR A 152 4.20 -4.82 -9.07
C TYR A 152 5.35 -4.27 -8.22
N ARG A 153 5.05 -3.41 -7.26
CA ARG A 153 6.04 -2.84 -6.34
C ARG A 153 5.48 -2.74 -4.95
N HIS A 154 6.34 -2.86 -3.95
CA HIS A 154 5.97 -2.64 -2.56
C HIS A 154 7.13 -2.17 -1.70
N THR A 155 6.80 -1.56 -0.56
CA THR A 155 7.74 -1.18 0.50
C THR A 155 7.53 -1.97 1.80
N ASP A 156 6.79 -3.08 1.76
CA ASP A 156 6.65 -4.00 2.91
C ASP A 156 7.94 -4.83 3.07
N TYR A 157 9.00 -4.16 3.51
CA TYR A 157 10.32 -4.75 3.71
C TYR A 157 10.26 -5.93 4.68
N GLY A 158 10.97 -7.01 4.35
CA GLY A 158 10.98 -8.26 5.14
C GLY A 158 9.90 -9.27 4.74
N ARG A 159 9.10 -8.96 3.72
CA ARG A 159 8.21 -9.92 3.04
C ARG A 159 8.61 -10.04 1.57
N LEU A 160 8.38 -11.21 0.99
CA LEU A 160 8.72 -11.55 -0.39
C LEU A 160 7.48 -11.51 -1.29
N HIS A 161 6.73 -10.40 -1.26
CA HIS A 161 5.50 -10.28 -2.05
C HIS A 161 5.78 -10.28 -3.55
N GLU A 162 6.95 -9.79 -3.96
CA GLU A 162 7.42 -9.82 -5.33
C GLU A 162 7.58 -11.24 -5.87
N GLU A 163 7.87 -12.22 -5.01
CA GLU A 163 7.95 -13.65 -5.37
C GLU A 163 6.57 -14.25 -5.67
N LEU A 164 5.51 -13.64 -5.12
CA LEU A 164 4.12 -14.02 -5.35
C LEU A 164 3.50 -13.36 -6.60
N ALA A 165 4.21 -12.48 -7.28
CA ALA A 165 3.78 -11.94 -8.57
C ALA A 165 4.03 -12.95 -9.70
N LEU A 166 3.01 -13.76 -10.02
CA LEU A 166 3.08 -14.83 -11.01
C LEU A 166 2.09 -14.64 -12.18
N PRO A 167 2.43 -15.11 -13.39
CA PRO A 167 3.74 -15.63 -13.79
C PRO A 167 4.80 -14.51 -13.91
N LYS A 168 6.07 -14.83 -13.66
CA LYS A 168 7.19 -13.87 -13.72
C LYS A 168 7.39 -13.22 -15.09
N THR A 169 6.86 -13.83 -16.15
CA THR A 169 6.89 -13.29 -17.51
C THR A 169 5.93 -12.13 -17.73
N LEU A 170 4.92 -11.97 -16.87
CA LEU A 170 3.92 -10.90 -16.98
C LEU A 170 4.15 -9.76 -15.98
N TRP A 171 4.96 -9.99 -14.95
CA TRP A 171 5.16 -9.04 -13.86
C TRP A 171 6.61 -8.62 -13.72
N ASP A 172 6.89 -7.34 -13.92
CA ASP A 172 8.07 -6.70 -13.35
C ASP A 172 7.74 -6.42 -11.87
N ALA A 173 8.19 -7.30 -10.98
CA ALA A 173 7.87 -7.30 -9.55
C ALA A 173 9.11 -7.05 -8.69
N ARG A 174 9.07 -6.06 -7.78
CA ARG A 174 10.22 -5.74 -6.91
C ARG A 174 9.79 -5.15 -5.56
N CYS A 175 10.52 -5.48 -4.51
CA CYS A 175 10.51 -4.72 -3.26
C CYS A 175 11.32 -3.42 -3.45
N SER A 176 10.63 -2.32 -3.73
CA SER A 176 11.24 -1.01 -4.04
C SER A 176 10.22 0.10 -3.86
N SER A 177 10.71 1.28 -3.46
CA SER A 177 9.93 2.52 -3.42
C SER A 177 10.00 3.30 -4.75
N ASP A 178 10.73 2.83 -5.77
CA ASP A 178 10.87 3.54 -7.05
C ASP A 178 9.55 3.81 -7.79
N PHE A 179 8.46 3.10 -7.44
CA PHE A 179 7.15 3.33 -8.02
C PHE A 179 6.60 4.73 -7.78
N GLY A 180 7.09 5.46 -6.77
CA GLY A 180 6.76 6.88 -6.61
C GLY A 180 7.09 7.72 -7.85
N LEU A 181 8.06 7.29 -8.67
CA LEU A 181 8.44 7.92 -9.94
C LEU A 181 7.52 7.52 -11.11
N LEU A 182 6.74 6.45 -10.96
CA LEU A 182 5.84 5.93 -11.99
C LEU A 182 4.42 6.51 -11.89
N ILE A 183 4.12 7.16 -10.77
CA ILE A 183 2.79 7.70 -10.45
C ILE A 183 2.73 9.15 -10.94
N PRO A 184 1.74 9.53 -11.76
CA PRO A 184 1.55 10.92 -12.17
C PRO A 184 1.44 11.88 -10.99
N ASP A 185 2.02 13.07 -11.09
CA ASP A 185 2.07 14.05 -9.99
C ASP A 185 0.67 14.43 -9.46
N ASP A 186 -0.35 14.47 -10.32
CA ASP A 186 -1.75 14.75 -9.97
C ASP A 186 -2.45 13.60 -9.21
N VAL A 187 -1.82 12.43 -9.16
CA VAL A 187 -2.24 11.23 -8.40
C VAL A 187 -1.44 11.11 -7.09
N GLN A 188 -0.40 11.93 -6.88
CA GLN A 188 0.41 11.89 -5.67
C GLN A 188 -0.17 12.78 -4.57
N TYR A 189 -1.12 12.27 -3.78
CA TYR A 189 -1.78 13.04 -2.69
C TYR A 189 -0.81 13.51 -1.59
N TRP A 190 0.39 12.94 -1.54
CA TRP A 190 1.48 13.30 -0.63
C TRP A 190 2.39 14.40 -1.18
N ILE A 191 2.13 14.94 -2.37
CA ILE A 191 2.77 16.18 -2.84
C ILE A 191 1.91 17.36 -2.37
N VAL A 192 2.46 18.20 -1.50
CA VAL A 192 1.79 19.42 -1.03
C VAL A 192 2.72 20.60 -0.96
N ASP A 193 2.28 21.72 -1.52
CA ASP A 193 3.08 22.94 -1.63
C ASP A 193 4.50 22.65 -2.13
N ARG A 194 4.59 21.79 -3.15
CA ARG A 194 5.84 21.30 -3.79
C ARG A 194 6.74 20.41 -2.91
N MET A 195 6.31 20.07 -1.71
CA MET A 195 6.99 19.10 -0.84
C MET A 195 6.53 17.70 -1.21
N ASN A 196 7.46 16.82 -1.62
CA ASN A 196 7.14 15.43 -1.94
C ASN A 196 7.47 14.53 -0.74
N PHE A 197 6.46 14.19 0.05
CA PHE A 197 6.65 13.36 1.25
C PHE A 197 6.94 11.88 0.95
N PHE A 198 6.97 11.45 -0.31
CA PHE A 198 7.41 10.10 -0.67
C PHE A 198 8.86 9.82 -0.27
N LYS A 199 9.65 10.87 -0.05
CA LYS A 199 11.00 10.81 0.55
C LYS A 199 11.05 10.05 1.87
N LEU A 200 9.92 9.89 2.57
CA LEU A 200 9.86 9.12 3.81
C LEU A 200 10.16 7.62 3.63
N TYR A 201 10.17 7.10 2.40
CA TYR A 201 10.67 5.77 2.07
C TYR A 201 12.18 5.70 1.79
N GLY A 202 12.87 6.84 1.68
CA GLY A 202 14.30 6.91 1.34
C GLY A 202 15.26 6.94 2.53
N GLY A 203 14.75 6.75 3.75
CA GLY A 203 15.54 6.70 4.99
C GLY A 203 15.89 5.29 5.43
#